data_AF-A0A419F2S2-F1
#
_entry.id   AF-A0A419F2S2-F1
#
_cell.length_a   1.000
_cell.length_b   1.000
_cell.length_c   1.000
_cell.angle_alpha   90.00
_cell.angle_beta   90.00
_cell.angle_gamma   90.00
#
_symmetry.space_group_name_H-M   'P 1'
#
loop_
_entity.id
_entity.type
_entity.pdbx_description
1 polymer ?
#
loop_
_entity_poly.entity_id
_entity_poly.type
_entity_poly.pdbx_seq_one_letter_code
_entity_poly.pdbx_strand_id
1 'polypeptide(L)'
;MSMSRTFRRMLLYKTLRSPSLLDTVELDGDYLRLSAMHWDDYWAEIPKAFQGDVDRLRRIWESYIDSGFASSHAAPYCEAYFILLRTLARQGKPFALSDRDFLAKTLGFENFTLKLCHSPSPFAAATASFRNPAFLSFNCMGIRKNDRNDPSLLPLIVGNSRNTPMLYYHYRKQNILKNTDESILFFPAVDFEMRLRSFQGLQIVAGTIADEWDSRIEQRAHLLADRVLVPLLKDFREARRKQTALRILDIGSGVGLFTSKVTSRIVNSGVLGAAKVEISLLDILSVDPKRHFCTPALFPGLSKVEYIRSNYATYLDSQKESFSRRFDIVFLFRMLHNMSVFRIGTTSSEEEENPVVDRYRLFPHMSNYYSAVSLLFPRIVDDNSEKDKQSLTFFPKRVFNVLSLVTSSGQSLITLLMKVSDNVLIEDGDLCADTLVKHVSRHNASEIAICDLSRSLRLSMNHIYWITVRSNGFHPRGDMIWPR
;
A
#
# COMPACT_ATOMS: atom_id res chain seq x y z
N MET A 1 24.03 23.00 6.21
CA MET A 1 22.95 23.20 7.19
C MET A 1 21.77 22.33 6.78
N SER A 2 21.24 21.47 7.65
CA SER A 2 20.07 20.63 7.32
C SER A 2 18.84 21.53 7.16
N MET A 3 18.16 21.45 6.01
CA MET A 3 16.91 22.18 5.80
C MET A 3 15.82 21.61 6.72
N SER A 4 15.03 22.48 7.35
CA SER A 4 13.90 21.99 8.15
C SER A 4 12.91 21.22 7.27
N ARG A 5 12.23 20.23 7.87
CA ARG A 5 11.17 19.48 7.18
C ARG A 5 10.09 20.41 6.61
N THR A 6 9.74 21.46 7.35
CA THR A 6 8.78 22.50 6.91
C THR A 6 9.24 23.17 5.62
N PHE A 7 10.52 23.51 5.51
CA PHE A 7 11.06 24.12 4.29
C PHE A 7 10.96 23.17 3.09
N ARG A 8 11.34 21.89 3.26
CA ARG A 8 11.24 20.87 2.20
C ARG A 8 9.81 20.69 1.69
N ARG A 9 8.83 20.67 2.60
CA ARG A 9 7.40 20.61 2.27
C ARG A 9 6.93 21.85 1.52
N MET A 10 7.35 23.04 1.96
CA MET A 10 7.02 24.28 1.25
C MET A 10 7.65 24.34 -0.14
N LEU A 11 8.88 23.87 -0.31
CA LEU A 11 9.55 23.80 -1.61
C LEU A 11 8.77 22.89 -2.56
N LEU A 12 8.47 21.67 -2.14
CA LEU A 12 7.66 20.72 -2.91
C LEU A 12 6.28 21.28 -3.24
N TYR A 13 5.63 21.91 -2.26
CA TYR A 13 4.34 22.55 -2.44
C TYR A 13 4.37 23.67 -3.49
N LYS A 14 5.36 24.57 -3.42
CA LYS A 14 5.53 25.66 -4.39
C LYS A 14 5.78 25.12 -5.80
N THR A 15 6.62 24.10 -5.95
CA THR A 15 6.86 23.45 -7.24
C THR A 15 5.60 22.77 -7.79
N LEU A 16 4.77 22.17 -6.92
CA LEU A 16 3.48 21.63 -7.34
C LEU A 16 2.44 22.72 -7.64
N ARG A 17 2.67 23.99 -7.29
CA ARG A 17 1.75 25.08 -7.67
C ARG A 17 2.22 25.88 -8.89
N SER A 18 3.43 25.66 -9.39
CA SER A 18 3.90 26.34 -10.60
C SER A 18 3.30 25.74 -11.88
N PRO A 19 3.29 26.50 -13.00
CA PRO A 19 2.95 26.01 -14.34
C PRO A 19 4.10 25.18 -14.93
N SER A 20 4.58 24.21 -14.17
CA SER A 20 5.59 23.23 -14.60
C SER A 20 5.17 21.85 -14.12
N LEU A 21 5.65 20.81 -14.82
CA LEU A 21 5.40 19.42 -14.48
C LEU A 21 6.56 18.95 -13.61
N LEU A 22 6.27 18.62 -12.35
CA LEU A 22 7.25 17.91 -11.52
C LEU A 22 7.50 16.54 -12.15
N ASP A 23 8.76 16.23 -12.47
CA ASP A 23 9.14 14.97 -13.13
C ASP A 23 9.76 14.01 -12.11
N THR A 24 10.75 14.48 -11.36
CA THR A 24 11.53 13.65 -10.45
C THR A 24 11.71 14.37 -9.10
N VAL A 25 11.53 13.61 -8.02
CA VAL A 25 11.97 13.96 -6.68
C VAL A 25 13.11 13.05 -6.28
N GLU A 26 14.30 13.62 -6.15
CA GLU A 26 15.52 12.93 -5.78
C GLU A 26 15.86 13.22 -4.31
N LEU A 27 16.15 12.17 -3.55
CA LEU A 27 16.53 12.21 -2.15
C LEU A 27 18.02 11.92 -1.98
N ASP A 28 18.70 12.80 -1.26
CA ASP A 28 20.07 12.62 -0.82
C ASP A 28 20.15 12.82 0.70
N GLY A 29 19.91 11.74 1.45
CA GLY A 29 19.72 11.79 2.89
C GLY A 29 18.56 12.72 3.27
N ASP A 30 18.90 13.86 3.88
CA ASP A 30 17.94 14.91 4.24
C ASP A 30 17.66 15.91 3.11
N TYR A 31 18.42 15.91 2.02
CA TYR A 31 18.24 16.85 0.94
C TYR A 31 17.18 16.36 -0.05
N LEU A 32 16.37 17.31 -0.53
CA LEU A 32 15.31 17.09 -1.50
C LEU A 32 15.64 17.90 -2.75
N ARG A 33 15.96 17.21 -3.86
CA ARG A 33 16.14 17.85 -5.18
C ARG A 33 14.90 17.60 -6.02
N LEU A 34 14.34 18.67 -6.56
CA LEU A 34 13.16 18.63 -7.42
C LEU A 34 13.60 18.94 -8.85
N SER A 35 13.24 18.05 -9.78
CA SER A 35 13.36 18.30 -11.21
C SER A 35 11.96 18.50 -11.78
N ALA A 36 11.74 19.67 -12.38
CA ALA A 36 10.51 19.99 -13.06
C ALA A 36 10.82 20.33 -14.52
N MET A 37 9.86 20.04 -15.40
CA MET A 37 9.93 20.27 -16.84
C MET A 37 8.89 21.29 -17.25
N HIS A 38 9.18 22.08 -18.29
CA HIS A 38 8.16 22.90 -18.93
C HIS A 38 7.23 22.04 -19.78
N TRP A 39 6.06 22.58 -20.10
CA TRP A 39 5.07 21.91 -20.95
C TRP A 39 5.68 21.47 -22.28
N ASP A 40 6.40 22.38 -22.93
CA ASP A 40 6.98 22.16 -24.26
C ASP A 40 8.06 21.06 -24.23
N ASP A 41 8.84 20.97 -23.15
CA ASP A 41 9.84 19.91 -22.97
C ASP A 41 9.19 18.53 -22.77
N TYR A 42 8.14 18.48 -21.93
CA TYR A 42 7.43 17.23 -21.64
C TYR A 42 6.76 16.66 -22.90
N TRP A 43 6.19 17.55 -23.71
CA TRP A 43 5.46 17.21 -24.94
C TRP A 43 6.27 17.50 -26.22
N ALA A 44 7.60 17.44 -26.19
CA ALA A 44 8.42 17.76 -27.37
C ALA A 44 8.17 16.85 -28.59
N GLU A 45 7.70 15.62 -28.36
CA GLU A 45 7.53 14.57 -29.39
C GLU A 45 6.05 14.17 -29.53
N ILE A 46 5.17 15.12 -29.83
CA ILE A 46 3.75 14.83 -30.06
C ILE A 46 3.55 14.28 -31.49
N PRO A 47 2.92 13.11 -31.69
CA PRO A 47 2.51 12.69 -33.02
C PRO A 47 1.47 13.67 -33.57
N LYS A 48 1.61 14.08 -34.84
CA LYS A 48 0.77 15.13 -35.47
C LYS A 48 -0.74 14.92 -35.28
N ALA A 49 -1.20 13.68 -35.27
CA ALA A 49 -2.60 13.31 -35.07
C ALA A 49 -3.18 13.76 -33.71
N PHE A 50 -2.33 14.01 -32.70
CA PHE A 50 -2.74 14.37 -31.34
C PHE A 50 -2.42 15.82 -30.96
N GLN A 51 -1.79 16.60 -31.84
CA GLN A 51 -1.37 17.98 -31.54
C GLN A 51 -2.54 18.83 -31.04
N GLY A 52 -3.69 18.77 -31.72
CA GLY A 52 -4.88 19.54 -31.33
C GLY A 52 -5.44 19.17 -29.95
N ASP A 53 -5.42 17.87 -29.60
CA ASP A 53 -5.87 17.40 -28.29
C ASP A 53 -4.89 17.83 -27.18
N VAL A 54 -3.58 17.80 -27.46
CA VAL A 54 -2.54 18.26 -26.52
C VAL A 54 -2.60 19.78 -26.32
N ASP A 55 -2.78 20.57 -27.39
CA ASP A 55 -2.91 22.03 -27.30
C ASP A 55 -4.18 22.43 -26.54
N ARG A 56 -5.28 21.68 -26.73
CA ARG A 56 -6.50 21.85 -25.93
C ARG A 56 -6.23 21.55 -24.46
N LEU A 57 -5.55 20.44 -24.16
CA LEU A 57 -5.20 20.06 -22.79
C LEU A 57 -4.32 21.14 -22.13
N ARG A 58 -3.32 21.68 -22.84
CA ARG A 58 -2.44 22.76 -22.37
C ARG A 58 -3.24 23.97 -21.88
N ARG A 59 -4.07 24.54 -22.75
CA ARG A 59 -4.83 25.77 -22.44
C ARG A 59 -5.72 25.59 -21.21
N ILE A 60 -6.37 24.43 -21.09
CA ILE A 60 -7.27 24.15 -19.96
C ILE A 60 -6.45 23.88 -18.68
N TRP A 61 -5.31 23.22 -18.79
CA TRP A 61 -4.38 22.99 -17.68
C TRP A 61 -3.78 24.29 -17.13
N GLU A 62 -3.31 25.19 -18.00
CA GLU A 62 -2.84 26.54 -17.64
C GLU A 62 -3.96 27.31 -16.93
N SER A 63 -5.16 27.34 -17.51
CA SER A 63 -6.33 27.98 -16.89
C SER A 63 -6.66 27.41 -15.50
N TYR A 64 -6.57 26.08 -15.32
CA TYR A 64 -6.80 25.44 -14.03
C TYR A 64 -5.74 25.87 -12.99
N ILE A 65 -4.47 25.96 -13.37
CA ILE A 65 -3.38 26.42 -12.49
C ILE A 65 -3.55 27.91 -12.16
N ASP A 66 -3.78 28.75 -13.16
CA ASP A 66 -3.92 30.21 -13.00
C ASP A 66 -5.13 30.59 -12.15
N SER A 67 -6.19 29.78 -12.20
CA SER A 67 -7.36 29.92 -11.31
C SER A 67 -7.07 29.57 -9.84
N GLY A 68 -5.85 29.12 -9.52
CA GLY A 68 -5.48 28.65 -8.20
C GLY A 68 -6.10 27.29 -7.85
N PHE A 69 -6.33 26.43 -8.85
CA PHE A 69 -6.98 25.12 -8.75
C PHE A 69 -8.48 25.20 -8.38
N ALA A 70 -9.20 26.18 -8.94
CA ALA A 70 -10.62 26.34 -8.70
C ALA A 70 -11.44 25.15 -9.22
N SER A 71 -12.41 24.68 -8.43
CA SER A 71 -13.20 23.48 -8.77
C SER A 71 -14.01 23.61 -10.07
N SER A 72 -14.37 24.83 -10.48
CA SER A 72 -15.04 25.11 -11.76
C SER A 72 -14.17 24.77 -12.98
N HIS A 73 -12.84 24.77 -12.85
CA HIS A 73 -11.90 24.45 -13.93
C HIS A 73 -11.45 22.98 -13.91
N ALA A 74 -11.69 22.25 -12.81
CA ALA A 74 -11.24 20.87 -12.67
C ALA A 74 -11.97 19.91 -13.64
N ALA A 75 -13.28 20.06 -13.83
CA ALA A 75 -14.05 19.17 -14.70
C ALA A 75 -13.67 19.31 -16.20
N PRO A 76 -13.57 20.53 -16.78
CA PRO A 76 -13.06 20.70 -18.15
C PRO A 76 -11.65 20.14 -18.34
N TYR A 77 -10.78 20.27 -17.32
CA TYR A 77 -9.43 19.74 -17.35
C TYR A 77 -9.41 18.20 -17.39
N CYS A 78 -10.18 17.55 -16.51
CA CYS A 78 -10.33 16.10 -16.53
C CYS A 78 -10.90 15.62 -17.87
N GLU A 79 -11.93 16.30 -18.40
CA GLU A 79 -12.55 15.95 -19.68
C GLU A 79 -11.54 15.99 -20.83
N ALA A 80 -10.75 17.06 -20.95
CA ALA A 80 -9.73 17.18 -21.98
C ALA A 80 -8.70 16.05 -21.92
N TYR A 81 -8.28 15.67 -20.71
CA TYR A 81 -7.36 14.55 -20.49
C TYR A 81 -7.97 13.20 -20.93
N PHE A 82 -9.21 12.91 -20.53
CA PHE A 82 -9.88 11.66 -20.89
C PHE A 82 -10.28 11.59 -22.37
N ILE A 83 -10.50 12.73 -23.04
CA ILE A 83 -10.66 12.78 -24.50
C ILE A 83 -9.36 12.33 -25.17
N LEU A 84 -8.21 12.91 -24.80
CA LEU A 84 -6.91 12.51 -25.34
C LEU A 84 -6.63 11.01 -25.15
N LEU A 85 -6.86 10.47 -23.95
CA LEU A 85 -6.72 9.03 -23.68
C LEU A 85 -7.65 8.17 -24.53
N ARG A 86 -8.90 8.61 -24.73
CA ARG A 86 -9.87 7.90 -25.57
C ARG A 86 -9.46 7.89 -27.03
N THR A 87 -8.96 9.02 -27.55
CA THR A 87 -8.42 9.11 -28.92
C THR A 87 -7.25 8.14 -29.09
N LEU A 88 -6.33 8.10 -28.12
CA LEU A 88 -5.20 7.17 -28.10
C LEU A 88 -5.62 5.70 -28.05
N ALA A 89 -6.54 5.34 -27.14
CA ALA A 89 -6.99 3.96 -26.97
C ALA A 89 -7.71 3.41 -28.21
N ARG A 90 -8.35 4.28 -29.02
CA ARG A 90 -9.10 3.90 -30.23
C ARG A 90 -8.24 3.61 -31.45
N GLN A 91 -6.98 4.05 -31.50
CA GLN A 91 -6.12 3.81 -32.68
C GLN A 91 -5.75 2.33 -32.90
N GLY A 92 -6.09 1.44 -31.95
CA GLY A 92 -5.92 0.00 -32.11
C GLY A 92 -4.46 -0.46 -32.03
N LYS A 93 -4.24 -1.77 -32.04
CA LYS A 93 -2.91 -2.40 -32.12
C LYS A 93 -2.61 -2.80 -33.57
N PRO A 94 -1.33 -2.85 -33.98
CA PRO A 94 -0.11 -2.58 -33.21
C PRO A 94 0.28 -1.08 -33.18
N PHE A 95 0.74 -0.61 -32.03
CA PHE A 95 1.31 0.75 -31.89
C PHE A 95 2.71 0.81 -32.49
N ALA A 96 3.02 1.89 -33.21
CA ALA A 96 4.41 2.23 -33.47
C ALA A 96 5.13 2.54 -32.14
N LEU A 97 6.46 2.42 -32.10
CA LEU A 97 7.25 2.70 -30.88
C LEU A 97 6.99 4.13 -30.36
N SER A 98 6.90 5.11 -31.26
CA SER A 98 6.56 6.50 -30.96
C SER A 98 5.21 6.65 -30.26
N ASP A 99 4.20 5.87 -30.69
CA ASP A 99 2.86 5.95 -30.12
C ASP A 99 2.83 5.32 -28.72
N ARG A 100 3.65 4.28 -28.50
CA ARG A 100 3.83 3.68 -27.18
C ARG A 100 4.46 4.67 -26.20
N ASP A 101 5.48 5.40 -26.63
CA ASP A 101 6.15 6.41 -25.80
C ASP A 101 5.22 7.59 -25.50
N PHE A 102 4.45 8.04 -26.49
CA PHE A 102 3.44 9.08 -26.29
C PHE A 102 2.29 8.62 -25.37
N LEU A 103 1.86 7.35 -25.48
CA LEU A 103 0.90 6.74 -24.55
C LEU A 103 1.45 6.68 -23.12
N ALA A 104 2.72 6.30 -22.95
CA ALA A 104 3.40 6.30 -21.66
C ALA A 104 3.49 7.70 -21.04
N LYS A 105 3.85 8.72 -21.83
CA LYS A 105 3.82 10.13 -21.41
C LYS A 105 2.41 10.55 -21.01
N THR A 106 1.40 10.23 -21.81
CA THR A 106 0.01 10.60 -21.51
C THR A 106 -0.52 9.95 -20.22
N LEU A 107 -0.23 8.67 -19.98
CA LEU A 107 -0.60 7.99 -18.74
C LEU A 107 0.22 8.46 -17.53
N GLY A 108 1.44 8.93 -17.77
CA GLY A 108 2.35 9.50 -16.77
C GLY A 108 2.15 10.99 -16.50
N PHE A 109 1.24 11.67 -17.20
CA PHE A 109 0.99 13.09 -17.02
C PHE A 109 0.55 13.39 -15.58
N GLU A 110 1.17 14.41 -14.96
CA GLU A 110 1.01 14.79 -13.55
C GLU A 110 1.40 13.69 -12.53
N ASN A 111 2.14 12.66 -12.95
CA ASN A 111 2.84 11.72 -12.08
C ASN A 111 4.34 12.04 -12.10
N PHE A 112 4.98 11.94 -10.93
CA PHE A 112 6.42 12.13 -10.80
C PHE A 112 7.07 10.91 -10.15
N THR A 113 8.32 10.66 -10.48
CA THR A 113 9.08 9.53 -9.95
C THR A 113 9.92 9.93 -8.74
N LEU A 114 10.16 8.96 -7.86
CA LEU A 114 10.96 9.11 -6.65
C LEU A 114 12.27 8.34 -6.81
N LYS A 115 13.40 9.00 -6.59
CA LYS A 115 14.75 8.45 -6.75
C LYS A 115 15.61 8.71 -5.51
N LEU A 116 16.56 7.82 -5.27
CA LEU A 116 17.66 8.06 -4.32
C LEU A 116 18.85 8.55 -5.13
N CYS A 117 19.65 9.48 -4.61
CA CYS A 117 20.73 10.10 -5.37
C CYS A 117 21.76 9.09 -5.91
N HIS A 118 21.98 8.00 -5.17
CA HIS A 118 22.89 6.92 -5.58
C HIS A 118 22.20 5.79 -6.36
N SER A 119 20.93 5.97 -6.77
CA SER A 119 20.18 4.98 -7.53
C SER A 119 19.72 5.55 -8.87
N PRO A 120 20.17 4.99 -10.01
CA PRO A 120 19.78 5.50 -11.32
C PRO A 120 18.30 5.26 -11.64
N SER A 121 17.68 4.26 -10.99
CA SER A 121 16.31 3.84 -11.27
C SER A 121 15.33 4.40 -10.24
N PRO A 122 14.13 4.84 -10.66
CA PRO A 122 13.10 5.24 -9.73
C PRO A 122 12.66 4.05 -8.88
N PHE A 123 12.51 4.28 -7.58
CA PHE A 123 12.02 3.24 -6.67
C PHE A 123 10.50 3.31 -6.50
N ALA A 124 9.87 4.47 -6.72
CA ALA A 124 8.43 4.66 -6.56
C ALA A 124 7.94 5.81 -7.46
N ALA A 125 6.63 6.01 -7.50
CA ALA A 125 5.99 7.17 -8.10
C ALA A 125 5.09 7.87 -7.08
N ALA A 126 4.71 9.09 -7.42
CA ALA A 126 3.78 9.88 -6.64
C ALA A 126 3.00 10.85 -7.52
N THR A 127 1.89 11.35 -6.98
CA THR A 127 1.11 12.39 -7.64
C THR A 127 0.43 13.31 -6.63
N ALA A 128 0.13 14.54 -7.05
CA ALA A 128 -0.57 15.52 -6.23
C ALA A 128 -2.09 15.41 -6.40
N SER A 129 -2.79 15.38 -5.27
CA SER A 129 -4.25 15.16 -5.18
C SER A 129 -5.10 16.23 -5.88
N PHE A 130 -4.50 17.37 -6.19
CA PHE A 130 -5.13 18.55 -6.76
C PHE A 130 -4.68 18.84 -8.19
N ARG A 131 -3.75 18.04 -8.75
CA ARG A 131 -3.25 18.21 -10.12
C ARG A 131 -3.56 17.05 -11.03
N ASN A 132 -3.52 15.82 -10.56
CA ASN A 132 -3.68 14.69 -11.46
C ASN A 132 -5.13 14.53 -11.93
N PRO A 133 -5.39 14.56 -13.26
CA PRO A 133 -6.74 14.57 -13.81
C PRO A 133 -7.50 13.27 -13.52
N ALA A 134 -6.81 12.13 -13.49
CA ALA A 134 -7.40 10.85 -13.10
C ALA A 134 -7.83 10.84 -11.62
N PHE A 135 -7.10 11.49 -10.72
CA PHE A 135 -7.50 11.58 -9.31
C PHE A 135 -8.55 12.68 -9.07
N LEU A 136 -8.54 13.75 -9.87
CA LEU A 136 -9.49 14.86 -9.82
C LEU A 136 -10.88 14.49 -10.35
N SER A 137 -10.99 13.54 -11.29
CA SER A 137 -12.29 13.11 -11.81
C SER A 137 -13.21 12.61 -10.69
N PHE A 138 -12.67 11.93 -9.67
CA PHE A 138 -13.44 11.50 -8.50
C PHE A 138 -14.01 12.66 -7.68
N ASN A 139 -13.30 13.80 -7.61
CA ASN A 139 -13.82 15.01 -6.99
C ASN A 139 -14.99 15.59 -7.78
N CYS A 140 -14.83 15.66 -9.11
CA CYS A 140 -15.84 16.21 -10.01
C CYS A 140 -17.16 15.43 -9.94
N MET A 141 -17.10 14.13 -9.61
CA MET A 141 -18.27 13.27 -9.43
C MET A 141 -18.86 13.28 -8.02
N GLY A 142 -18.35 14.10 -7.10
CA GLY A 142 -18.85 14.18 -5.72
C GLY A 142 -18.57 12.95 -4.86
N ILE A 143 -17.72 12.02 -5.31
CA ILE A 143 -17.46 10.73 -4.64
C ILE A 143 -16.71 10.91 -3.31
N ARG A 144 -16.02 12.04 -3.11
CA ARG A 144 -15.11 12.28 -1.97
C ARG A 144 -15.74 12.71 -0.64
N LYS A 145 -17.06 12.90 -0.52
CA LYS A 145 -17.63 13.55 0.67
C LYS A 145 -17.30 12.85 2.00
N ASN A 146 -17.04 11.53 2.01
CA ASN A 146 -16.76 10.79 3.25
C ASN A 146 -15.43 10.02 3.34
N ASP A 147 -14.66 9.85 2.26
CA ASP A 147 -13.48 8.96 2.32
C ASP A 147 -12.21 9.61 1.74
N ARG A 148 -11.60 10.48 2.55
CA ARG A 148 -10.44 11.27 2.14
C ARG A 148 -9.18 10.44 1.85
N ASN A 149 -9.14 9.15 2.19
CA ASN A 149 -7.97 8.28 2.06
C ASN A 149 -8.28 6.94 1.37
N ASP A 150 -9.35 6.84 0.59
CA ASP A 150 -9.73 5.56 0.01
C ASP A 150 -8.71 5.13 -1.09
N PRO A 151 -7.89 4.09 -0.85
CA PRO A 151 -6.97 3.55 -1.86
C PRO A 151 -7.71 3.02 -3.10
N SER A 152 -9.04 2.87 -3.03
CA SER A 152 -9.87 2.41 -4.13
C SER A 152 -10.05 3.41 -5.26
N LEU A 153 -9.84 4.71 -5.01
CA LEU A 153 -10.13 5.74 -6.03
C LEU A 153 -9.19 5.60 -7.22
N LEU A 154 -7.88 5.64 -7.00
CA LEU A 154 -6.89 5.50 -8.08
C LEU A 154 -5.83 4.47 -7.67
N PRO A 155 -6.13 3.16 -7.79
CA PRO A 155 -5.26 2.11 -7.24
C PRO A 155 -4.00 1.85 -8.06
N LEU A 156 -3.94 2.28 -9.32
CA LEU A 156 -2.78 2.11 -10.19
C LEU A 156 -2.48 3.40 -10.95
N ILE A 157 -1.19 3.72 -11.07
CA ILE A 157 -0.69 4.78 -11.94
C ILE A 157 0.49 4.31 -12.77
N VAL A 158 0.74 4.98 -13.89
CA VAL A 158 1.96 4.83 -14.68
C VAL A 158 2.92 5.95 -14.34
N GLY A 159 4.15 5.61 -13.95
CA GLY A 159 5.25 6.55 -13.90
C GLY A 159 6.12 6.37 -15.14
N ASN A 160 6.59 7.47 -15.73
CA ASN A 160 7.50 7.42 -16.86
C ASN A 160 8.86 7.95 -16.42
N SER A 161 9.91 7.13 -16.51
CA SER A 161 11.28 7.58 -16.26
C SER A 161 12.15 7.18 -17.45
N ARG A 162 12.72 8.17 -18.15
CA ARG A 162 13.58 7.95 -19.32
C ARG A 162 12.90 7.07 -20.38
N ASN A 163 11.65 7.38 -20.71
CA ASN A 163 10.83 6.64 -21.69
C ASN A 163 10.59 5.16 -21.34
N THR A 164 10.84 4.74 -20.10
CA THR A 164 10.49 3.39 -19.64
C THR A 164 9.26 3.50 -18.73
N PRO A 165 8.05 3.15 -19.22
CA PRO A 165 6.86 3.16 -18.40
C PRO A 165 6.95 2.06 -17.33
N MET A 166 6.66 2.43 -16.10
CA MET A 166 6.56 1.52 -14.96
C MET A 166 5.19 1.67 -14.31
N LEU A 167 4.67 0.57 -13.79
CA LEU A 167 3.39 0.54 -13.10
C LEU A 167 3.59 0.60 -11.59
N TYR A 168 2.81 1.44 -10.93
CA TYR A 168 2.85 1.65 -9.49
C TYR A 168 1.43 1.55 -8.91
N TYR A 169 1.30 1.12 -7.66
CA TYR A 169 0.00 0.94 -7.01
C TYR A 169 -0.16 1.84 -5.79
N HIS A 170 -1.38 2.26 -5.50
CA HIS A 170 -1.63 3.18 -4.39
C HIS A 170 -1.27 2.53 -3.05
N TYR A 171 -0.44 3.23 -2.29
CA TYR A 171 -0.07 2.82 -0.95
C TYR A 171 -0.63 3.75 0.12
N ARG A 172 -0.42 5.06 -0.02
CA ARG A 172 -0.84 6.02 1.00
C ARG A 172 -1.01 7.43 0.46
N LYS A 173 -1.79 8.21 1.21
CA LYS A 173 -1.96 9.65 1.04
C LYS A 173 -1.27 10.39 2.20
N GLN A 174 -0.66 11.54 1.90
CA GLN A 174 0.00 12.39 2.87
C GLN A 174 -0.31 13.86 2.59
N ASN A 175 -0.80 14.59 3.59
CA ASN A 175 -1.00 16.04 3.45
C ASN A 175 0.36 16.74 3.24
N ILE A 176 0.43 17.60 2.23
CA ILE A 176 1.66 18.33 1.90
C ILE A 176 1.94 19.35 2.99
N LEU A 177 0.93 20.09 3.44
CA LEU A 177 0.98 21.05 4.54
C LEU A 177 -0.07 20.65 5.61
N LYS A 178 0.11 21.07 6.87
CA LYS A 178 -0.80 20.66 7.96
C LYS A 178 -2.22 21.18 7.80
N ASN A 179 -2.38 22.36 7.20
CA ASN A 179 -3.64 23.11 7.15
C ASN A 179 -4.27 23.14 5.75
N THR A 180 -3.87 22.22 4.86
CA THR A 180 -4.45 22.13 3.52
C THR A 180 -5.02 20.74 3.29
N ASP A 181 -6.07 20.68 2.47
CA ASP A 181 -6.64 19.40 1.99
C ASP A 181 -5.81 18.80 0.85
N GLU A 182 -4.73 19.45 0.46
CA GLU A 182 -3.83 19.05 -0.62
C GLU A 182 -2.84 18.01 -0.12
N SER A 183 -2.67 16.96 -0.90
CA SER A 183 -1.91 15.79 -0.50
C SER A 183 -1.09 15.24 -1.64
N ILE A 184 -0.03 14.52 -1.28
CA ILE A 184 0.69 13.64 -2.18
C ILE A 184 0.20 12.22 -1.93
N LEU A 185 -0.04 11.52 -3.02
CA LEU A 185 -0.34 10.09 -3.04
C LEU A 185 0.94 9.38 -3.45
N PHE A 186 1.35 8.36 -2.68
CA PHE A 186 2.55 7.59 -2.90
C PHE A 186 2.23 6.21 -3.44
N PHE A 187 2.99 5.79 -4.45
CA PHE A 187 2.78 4.57 -5.19
C PHE A 187 4.07 3.74 -5.30
N PRO A 188 4.25 2.67 -4.52
CA PRO A 188 5.30 1.68 -4.75
C PRO A 188 5.11 0.93 -6.08
N ALA A 189 6.20 0.34 -6.57
CA ALA A 189 6.20 -0.40 -7.82
C ALA A 189 5.33 -1.66 -7.74
N VAL A 190 4.62 -1.96 -8.82
CA VAL A 190 3.90 -3.24 -8.98
C VAL A 190 4.88 -4.39 -9.18
N ASP A 191 6.03 -4.15 -9.82
CA ASP A 191 7.08 -5.15 -9.95
C ASP A 191 7.63 -5.58 -8.57
N PHE A 192 7.69 -6.89 -8.28
CA PHE A 192 8.06 -7.40 -6.96
C PHE A 192 9.51 -7.09 -6.57
N GLU A 193 10.45 -7.15 -7.52
CA GLU A 193 11.86 -6.90 -7.26
C GLU A 193 12.09 -5.43 -6.87
N MET A 194 11.38 -4.53 -7.55
CA MET A 194 11.43 -3.09 -7.29
C MET A 194 10.58 -2.67 -6.09
N ARG A 195 9.46 -3.36 -5.82
CA ARG A 195 8.51 -3.03 -4.75
C ARG A 195 9.17 -2.97 -3.38
N LEU A 196 10.09 -3.89 -3.13
CA LEU A 196 10.85 -3.90 -1.90
C LEU A 196 11.61 -2.58 -1.72
N ARG A 197 12.38 -2.19 -2.75
CA ARG A 197 13.10 -0.91 -2.80
C ARG A 197 12.14 0.28 -2.70
N SER A 198 10.93 0.16 -3.24
CA SER A 198 9.90 1.19 -3.09
C SER A 198 9.59 1.49 -1.64
N PHE A 199 9.36 0.47 -0.82
CA PHE A 199 9.05 0.68 0.60
C PHE A 199 10.22 1.29 1.36
N GLN A 200 11.45 0.85 1.06
CA GLN A 200 12.66 1.43 1.64
C GLN A 200 12.78 2.92 1.31
N GLY A 201 12.70 3.27 0.02
CA GLY A 201 12.82 4.64 -0.45
C GLY A 201 11.67 5.51 0.06
N LEU A 202 10.44 5.00 0.03
CA LEU A 202 9.28 5.71 0.57
C LEU A 202 9.49 6.02 2.06
N GLN A 203 9.98 5.07 2.86
CA GLN A 203 10.26 5.30 4.28
C GLN A 203 11.17 6.51 4.50
N ILE A 204 12.21 6.64 3.67
CA ILE A 204 13.10 7.80 3.67
C ILE A 204 12.32 9.07 3.27
N VAL A 205 11.55 9.01 2.18
CA VAL A 205 10.72 10.14 1.70
C VAL A 205 9.89 10.71 2.83
N ALA A 206 9.06 9.92 3.50
CA ALA A 206 8.20 10.53 4.51
C ALA A 206 8.91 10.82 5.84
N GLY A 207 10.09 10.27 6.12
CA GLY A 207 10.98 10.85 7.15
C GLY A 207 11.41 12.28 6.82
N THR A 208 11.66 12.54 5.52
CA THR A 208 12.11 13.81 4.94
C THR A 208 10.97 14.84 4.77
N ILE A 209 9.76 14.41 4.39
CA ILE A 209 8.65 15.34 4.04
C ILE A 209 7.36 15.19 4.87
N ALA A 210 7.21 14.15 5.69
CA ALA A 210 6.01 13.97 6.52
C ALA A 210 6.31 14.08 8.01
N ASP A 211 5.34 14.60 8.77
CA ASP A 211 5.44 14.60 10.25
C ASP A 211 5.07 13.24 10.83
N GLU A 212 4.09 12.59 10.23
CA GLU A 212 3.57 11.29 10.62
C GLU A 212 3.45 10.38 9.40
N TRP A 213 3.80 9.11 9.56
CA TRP A 213 3.82 8.14 8.47
C TRP A 213 2.41 7.62 8.12
N ASP A 214 1.55 7.45 9.12
CA ASP A 214 0.17 6.96 8.99
C ASP A 214 -0.71 7.67 10.02
N SER A 215 -1.63 8.53 9.54
CA SER A 215 -2.54 9.31 10.38
C SER A 215 -3.57 8.46 11.15
N ARG A 216 -3.77 7.21 10.75
CA ARG A 216 -4.72 6.27 11.40
C ARG A 216 -4.00 5.25 12.28
N ILE A 217 -2.69 5.34 12.43
CA ILE A 217 -1.89 4.33 13.14
C ILE A 217 -2.31 4.16 14.60
N GLU A 218 -2.60 5.27 15.29
CA GLU A 218 -3.06 5.28 16.68
C GLU A 218 -4.42 4.63 16.81
N GLN A 219 -5.39 5.08 16.00
CA GLN A 219 -6.74 4.52 15.99
C GLN A 219 -6.72 3.00 15.73
N ARG A 220 -5.93 2.56 14.73
CA ARG A 220 -5.80 1.15 14.38
C ARG A 220 -5.14 0.36 15.51
N ALA A 221 -4.10 0.91 16.14
CA ALA A 221 -3.41 0.27 17.25
C ALA A 221 -4.31 0.14 18.48
N HIS A 222 -5.13 1.15 18.78
CA HIS A 222 -6.11 1.11 19.87
C HIS A 222 -7.16 0.03 19.62
N LEU A 223 -7.77 0.03 18.42
CA LEU A 223 -8.78 -0.97 18.08
C LEU A 223 -8.22 -2.39 18.22
N LEU A 224 -7.04 -2.63 17.65
CA LEU A 224 -6.41 -3.95 17.72
C LEU A 224 -6.03 -4.34 19.15
N ALA A 225 -5.41 -3.44 19.91
CA ALA A 225 -4.99 -3.72 21.27
C ALA A 225 -6.20 -3.93 22.19
N ASP A 226 -7.14 -3.00 22.23
CA ASP A 226 -8.22 -2.98 23.21
C ASP A 226 -9.29 -4.05 22.93
N ARG A 227 -9.54 -4.36 21.64
CA ARG A 227 -10.59 -5.30 21.24
C ARG A 227 -10.10 -6.71 20.99
N VAL A 228 -8.82 -6.89 20.66
CA VAL A 228 -8.21 -8.20 20.44
C VAL A 228 -7.23 -8.50 21.55
N LEU A 229 -6.06 -7.87 21.53
CA LEU A 229 -4.91 -8.38 22.28
C LEU A 229 -5.10 -8.32 23.81
N VAL A 230 -5.65 -7.24 24.35
CA VAL A 230 -5.85 -7.09 25.80
C VAL A 230 -6.84 -8.14 26.33
N PRO A 231 -8.03 -8.35 25.73
CA PRO A 231 -8.89 -9.48 26.10
C PRO A 231 -8.17 -10.83 26.06
N LEU A 232 -7.44 -11.13 24.98
CA LEU A 232 -6.76 -12.43 24.85
C LEU A 232 -5.64 -12.61 25.90
N LEU A 233 -4.89 -11.55 26.19
CA LEU A 233 -3.82 -11.58 27.18
C LEU A 233 -4.35 -11.74 28.61
N LYS A 234 -5.58 -11.29 28.91
CA LYS A 234 -6.21 -11.53 30.21
C LYS A 234 -6.42 -13.01 30.44
N ASP A 235 -6.99 -13.69 29.44
CA ASP A 235 -7.27 -15.12 29.50
C ASP A 235 -5.96 -15.94 29.54
N PHE A 236 -4.93 -15.51 28.80
CA PHE A 236 -3.60 -16.14 28.85
C PHE A 236 -2.91 -16.04 30.22
N ARG A 237 -3.08 -14.93 30.92
CA ARG A 237 -2.44 -14.75 32.23
C ARG A 237 -2.94 -15.78 33.25
N GLU A 238 -4.20 -16.18 33.19
CA GLU A 238 -4.75 -17.20 34.07
C GLU A 238 -4.09 -18.56 33.82
N ALA A 239 -3.88 -18.91 32.54
CA ALA A 239 -3.22 -20.15 32.14
C ALA A 239 -1.69 -20.14 32.37
N ARG A 240 -1.04 -18.96 32.38
CA ARG A 240 0.43 -18.83 32.33
C ARG A 240 1.06 -18.11 33.52
N ARG A 241 0.64 -18.44 34.74
CA ARG A 241 1.14 -17.82 36.00
C ARG A 241 2.68 -17.82 36.19
N LYS A 242 3.45 -18.60 35.41
CA LYS A 242 4.91 -18.73 35.52
C LYS A 242 5.72 -17.91 34.49
N GLN A 243 5.10 -17.31 33.47
CA GLN A 243 5.85 -16.55 32.47
C GLN A 243 6.25 -15.18 33.00
N THR A 244 7.53 -14.83 32.85
CA THR A 244 8.09 -13.53 33.29
C THR A 244 8.02 -12.45 32.22
N ALA A 245 7.81 -12.82 30.95
CA ALA A 245 7.69 -11.88 29.85
C ALA A 245 6.74 -12.39 28.76
N LEU A 246 6.08 -11.45 28.07
CA LEU A 246 5.37 -11.64 26.81
C LEU A 246 6.33 -11.43 25.64
N ARG A 247 6.57 -12.47 24.86
CA ARG A 247 7.47 -12.47 23.70
C ARG A 247 6.70 -12.27 22.40
N ILE A 248 7.02 -11.19 21.71
CA ILE A 248 6.37 -10.80 20.45
C ILE A 248 7.40 -10.80 19.31
N LEU A 249 7.05 -11.44 18.20
CA LEU A 249 7.75 -11.29 16.92
C LEU A 249 6.87 -10.49 15.95
N ASP A 250 7.36 -9.38 15.43
CA ASP A 250 6.67 -8.59 14.40
C ASP A 250 7.37 -8.73 13.06
N ILE A 251 6.69 -9.34 12.08
CA ILE A 251 7.24 -9.63 10.74
C ILE A 251 6.78 -8.58 9.74
N GLY A 252 7.74 -7.94 9.06
CA GLY A 252 7.47 -6.78 8.22
C GLY A 252 7.25 -5.52 9.05
N SER A 253 7.95 -5.42 10.17
CA SER A 253 7.75 -4.39 11.19
C SER A 253 8.01 -2.95 10.70
N GLY A 254 8.73 -2.77 9.58
CA GLY A 254 9.20 -1.48 9.10
C GLY A 254 10.02 -0.75 10.16
N VAL A 255 9.56 0.43 10.58
CA VAL A 255 10.18 1.19 11.69
C VAL A 255 9.76 0.71 13.09
N GLY A 256 8.85 -0.26 13.19
CA GLY A 256 8.27 -0.71 14.45
C GLY A 256 7.29 0.27 15.10
N LEU A 257 6.90 1.35 14.40
CA LEU A 257 6.01 2.38 14.94
C LEU A 257 4.64 1.79 15.31
N PHE A 258 4.00 1.00 14.44
CA PHE A 258 2.69 0.42 14.73
C PHE A 258 2.75 -0.50 15.95
N THR A 259 3.74 -1.39 15.98
CA THR A 259 4.00 -2.31 17.09
C THR A 259 4.28 -1.56 18.39
N SER A 260 5.03 -0.46 18.37
CA SER A 260 5.23 0.36 19.57
C SER A 260 3.91 0.91 20.15
N LYS A 261 2.96 1.31 19.29
CA LYS A 261 1.64 1.81 19.70
C LYS A 261 0.77 0.69 20.27
N VAL A 262 0.75 -0.46 19.62
CA VAL A 262 0.06 -1.66 20.11
C VAL A 262 0.63 -2.10 21.46
N THR A 263 1.96 -2.20 21.61
CA THR A 263 2.60 -2.59 22.86
C THR A 263 2.35 -1.56 23.96
N SER A 264 2.44 -0.27 23.66
CA SER A 264 2.13 0.78 24.65
C SER A 264 0.72 0.63 25.21
N ARG A 265 -0.26 0.29 24.36
CA ARG A 265 -1.63 0.01 24.81
C ARG A 265 -1.71 -1.24 25.69
N ILE A 266 -1.03 -2.32 25.31
CA ILE A 266 -0.97 -3.54 26.12
C ILE A 266 -0.38 -3.25 27.51
N VAL A 267 0.77 -2.57 27.57
CA VAL A 267 1.46 -2.23 28.83
C VAL A 267 0.56 -1.34 29.70
N ASN A 268 -0.02 -0.28 29.12
CA ASN A 268 -0.87 0.66 29.84
C ASN A 268 -2.20 0.05 30.31
N SER A 269 -2.66 -1.05 29.71
CA SER A 269 -3.84 -1.76 30.16
C SER A 269 -3.66 -2.50 31.49
N GLY A 270 -2.40 -2.69 31.93
CA GLY A 270 -2.06 -3.45 33.14
C GLY A 270 -2.28 -4.96 33.03
N VAL A 271 -2.68 -5.47 31.85
CA VAL A 271 -3.00 -6.90 31.64
C VAL A 271 -1.84 -7.82 32.00
N LEU A 272 -0.60 -7.37 31.74
CA LEU A 272 0.62 -8.13 31.97
C LEU A 272 0.99 -8.29 33.46
N GLY A 273 0.40 -7.49 34.36
CA GLY A 273 0.81 -7.46 35.76
C GLY A 273 2.29 -7.13 35.91
N ALA A 274 3.07 -8.05 36.48
CA ALA A 274 4.52 -7.91 36.64
C ALA A 274 5.34 -8.35 35.42
N ALA A 275 4.72 -9.01 34.43
CA ALA A 275 5.43 -9.47 33.24
C ALA A 275 5.81 -8.29 32.35
N LYS A 276 7.00 -8.37 31.75
CA LYS A 276 7.50 -7.39 30.78
C LYS A 276 7.27 -7.85 29.35
N VAL A 277 7.54 -6.99 28.36
CA VAL A 277 7.47 -7.37 26.94
C VAL A 277 8.88 -7.49 26.35
N GLU A 278 9.11 -8.60 25.64
CA GLU A 278 10.26 -8.83 24.77
C GLU A 278 9.80 -8.74 23.32
N ILE A 279 10.44 -7.89 22.53
CA ILE A 279 10.04 -7.67 21.12
C ILE A 279 11.21 -7.97 20.20
N SER A 280 10.95 -8.79 19.19
CA SER A 280 11.82 -9.00 18.05
C SER A 280 11.14 -8.41 16.82
N LEU A 281 11.78 -7.42 16.19
CA LEU A 281 11.30 -6.76 14.98
C LEU A 281 12.04 -7.35 13.79
N LEU A 282 11.35 -8.12 12.94
CA LEU A 282 11.94 -8.78 11.76
C LEU A 282 11.56 -8.01 10.50
N ASP A 283 12.56 -7.45 9.83
CA ASP A 283 12.37 -6.77 8.56
C ASP A 283 13.71 -6.72 7.78
N ILE A 284 13.63 -6.53 6.48
CA ILE A 284 14.79 -6.43 5.58
C ILE A 284 15.50 -5.08 5.69
N LEU A 285 14.76 -4.04 6.07
CA LEU A 285 15.30 -2.72 6.37
C LEU A 285 16.16 -2.77 7.62
N SER A 286 16.96 -1.75 7.89
CA SER A 286 17.61 -1.59 9.19
C SER A 286 17.18 -0.25 9.75
N VAL A 287 16.56 -0.26 10.91
CA VAL A 287 16.13 0.95 11.62
C VAL A 287 16.59 0.86 13.06
N ASP A 288 16.81 2.01 13.70
CA ASP A 288 17.01 2.04 15.14
C ASP A 288 15.65 1.90 15.84
N PRO A 289 15.34 0.75 16.47
CA PRO A 289 14.06 0.56 17.13
C PRO A 289 13.91 1.49 18.35
N LYS A 290 15.00 1.99 18.93
CA LYS A 290 14.96 2.83 20.14
C LYS A 290 14.11 4.08 19.94
N ARG A 291 14.03 4.60 18.71
CA ARG A 291 13.23 5.78 18.34
C ARG A 291 11.76 5.68 18.78
N HIS A 292 11.18 4.48 18.75
CA HIS A 292 9.76 4.28 19.05
C HIS A 292 9.53 3.54 20.37
N PHE A 293 10.52 2.77 20.85
CA PHE A 293 10.38 1.93 22.03
C PHE A 293 10.97 2.53 23.31
N CYS A 294 11.94 3.46 23.23
CA CYS A 294 12.54 4.12 24.39
C CYS A 294 11.76 5.38 24.82
N THR A 295 10.44 5.32 24.87
CA THR A 295 9.60 6.42 25.39
C THR A 295 9.29 6.20 26.88
N PRO A 296 9.10 7.27 27.69
CA PRO A 296 8.78 7.11 29.12
C PRO A 296 7.54 6.25 29.39
N ALA A 297 6.57 6.26 28.47
CA ALA A 297 5.33 5.50 28.58
C ALA A 297 5.52 3.99 28.36
N LEU A 298 6.50 3.58 27.55
CA LEU A 298 6.67 2.18 27.15
C LEU A 298 7.88 1.52 27.81
N PHE A 299 8.97 2.26 28.00
CA PHE A 299 10.24 1.74 28.50
C PHE A 299 10.14 0.93 29.81
N PRO A 300 9.35 1.34 30.84
CA PRO A 300 9.23 0.55 32.07
C PRO A 300 8.63 -0.86 31.86
N GLY A 301 7.77 -1.02 30.86
CA GLY A 301 7.12 -2.28 30.51
C GLY A 301 7.93 -3.19 29.58
N LEU A 302 9.07 -2.73 29.08
CA LEU A 302 9.94 -3.50 28.18
C LEU A 302 11.08 -4.17 28.95
N SER A 303 11.38 -5.42 28.62
CA SER A 303 12.62 -6.09 29.02
C SER A 303 13.65 -6.10 27.90
N LYS A 304 13.20 -6.25 26.64
CA LYS A 304 14.08 -6.33 25.47
C LYS A 304 13.38 -5.85 24.21
N VAL A 305 14.12 -5.13 23.36
CA VAL A 305 13.75 -4.88 21.97
C VAL A 305 14.96 -5.17 21.10
N GLU A 306 14.82 -6.11 20.18
CA GLU A 306 15.85 -6.43 19.19
C GLU A 306 15.31 -6.27 17.77
N TYR A 307 16.22 -5.96 16.86
CA TYR A 307 15.93 -5.84 15.45
C TYR A 307 16.68 -6.92 14.69
N ILE A 308 15.96 -7.70 13.88
CA ILE A 308 16.47 -8.80 13.10
C ILE A 308 16.42 -8.38 11.64
N ARG A 309 17.58 -8.06 11.07
CA ARG A 309 17.69 -7.70 9.67
C ARG A 309 17.75 -8.95 8.78
N SER A 310 16.60 -9.41 8.30
CA SER A 310 16.55 -10.58 7.42
C SER A 310 15.28 -10.59 6.57
N ASN A 311 15.33 -11.30 5.45
CA ASN A 311 14.13 -11.70 4.74
C ASN A 311 13.36 -12.69 5.61
N TYR A 312 12.05 -12.47 5.79
CA TYR A 312 11.26 -13.30 6.71
C TYR A 312 11.23 -14.78 6.30
N ALA A 313 11.19 -15.10 5.01
CA ALA A 313 11.19 -16.47 4.53
C ALA A 313 12.52 -17.15 4.86
N THR A 314 13.65 -16.48 4.59
CA THR A 314 14.98 -16.97 4.95
C THR A 314 15.14 -17.13 6.46
N TYR A 315 14.66 -16.16 7.25
CA TYR A 315 14.70 -16.24 8.71
C TYR A 315 13.91 -17.44 9.23
N LEU A 316 12.66 -17.61 8.80
CA LEU A 316 11.83 -18.75 9.21
C LEU A 316 12.42 -20.07 8.74
N ASP A 317 13.01 -20.10 7.54
CA ASP A 317 13.67 -21.29 7.02
C ASP A 317 14.89 -21.68 7.87
N SER A 318 15.65 -20.71 8.37
CA SER A 318 16.81 -20.96 9.23
C SER A 318 16.45 -21.39 10.65
N GLN A 319 15.21 -21.15 11.11
CA GLN A 319 14.78 -21.55 12.46
C GLN A 319 14.39 -23.05 12.56
N LYS A 320 14.29 -23.76 11.42
CA LYS A 320 13.76 -25.15 11.36
C LYS A 320 14.40 -26.13 12.33
N GLU A 321 15.70 -26.00 12.58
CA GLU A 321 16.48 -26.97 13.35
C GLU A 321 16.72 -26.54 14.81
N SER A 322 16.36 -25.31 15.17
CA SER A 322 16.80 -24.68 16.42
C SER A 322 15.72 -23.79 17.03
N PHE A 323 14.47 -24.26 17.07
CA PHE A 323 13.36 -23.59 17.77
C PHE A 323 13.56 -23.61 19.31
N SER A 324 14.63 -22.97 19.77
CA SER A 324 14.93 -22.72 21.18
C SER A 324 14.12 -21.53 21.72
N ARG A 325 13.60 -20.68 20.83
CA ARG A 325 12.75 -19.53 21.17
C ARG A 325 11.36 -19.71 20.58
N ARG A 326 10.39 -19.95 21.47
CA ARG A 326 8.98 -19.86 21.15
C ARG A 326 8.48 -18.46 21.54
N PHE A 327 7.97 -17.72 20.56
CA PHE A 327 7.28 -16.45 20.77
C PHE A 327 5.85 -16.74 21.25
N ASP A 328 5.32 -15.92 22.14
CA ASP A 328 3.93 -16.07 22.57
C ASP A 328 2.96 -15.61 21.47
N ILE A 329 3.34 -14.56 20.74
CA ILE A 329 2.56 -14.01 19.64
C ILE A 329 3.47 -13.57 18.49
N VAL A 330 3.07 -13.90 17.26
CA VAL A 330 3.62 -13.34 16.03
C VAL A 330 2.61 -12.39 15.39
N PHE A 331 3.09 -11.23 14.94
CA PHE A 331 2.31 -10.26 14.17
C PHE A 331 2.72 -10.28 12.69
N LEU A 332 1.72 -10.37 11.80
CA LEU A 332 1.86 -10.10 10.37
C LEU A 332 0.87 -8.99 9.98
N PHE A 333 1.31 -7.73 10.08
CA PHE A 333 0.46 -6.58 9.80
C PHE A 333 0.66 -6.05 8.39
N ARG A 334 -0.31 -6.29 7.51
CA ARG A 334 -0.34 -5.88 6.08
C ARG A 334 0.87 -6.33 5.26
N MET A 335 1.64 -7.29 5.77
CA MET A 335 2.81 -7.81 5.07
C MET A 335 2.40 -8.57 3.80
N LEU A 336 1.36 -9.40 3.86
CA LEU A 336 0.88 -10.17 2.71
C LEU A 336 0.15 -9.29 1.69
N HIS A 337 -0.53 -8.25 2.16
CA HIS A 337 -1.14 -7.21 1.35
C HIS A 337 -0.10 -6.56 0.43
N ASN A 338 1.10 -6.29 0.94
CA ASN A 338 2.21 -5.77 0.13
C ASN A 338 2.75 -6.78 -0.90
N MET A 339 2.33 -8.05 -0.84
CA MET A 339 2.67 -9.10 -1.79
C MET A 339 1.57 -9.38 -2.82
N SER A 340 0.44 -8.67 -2.78
CA SER A 340 -0.65 -8.83 -3.73
C SER A 340 -0.23 -8.53 -5.17
N VAL A 341 -0.92 -9.16 -6.11
CA VAL A 341 -0.75 -8.98 -7.56
C VAL A 341 -1.77 -7.96 -8.05
N PHE A 342 -1.39 -7.16 -9.04
CA PHE A 342 -2.26 -6.19 -9.67
C PHE A 342 -2.58 -6.62 -11.10
N ARG A 343 -3.86 -6.53 -11.45
CA ARG A 343 -4.40 -6.93 -12.75
C ARG A 343 -5.31 -5.85 -13.32
N ILE A 344 -5.57 -5.92 -14.61
CA ILE A 344 -6.65 -5.19 -15.27
C ILE A 344 -7.73 -6.19 -15.64
N GLY A 345 -8.86 -6.07 -14.96
CA GLY A 345 -10.07 -6.82 -15.29
C GLY A 345 -10.86 -6.15 -16.40
N THR A 346 -11.74 -6.92 -17.00
CA THR A 346 -12.78 -6.44 -17.92
C THR A 346 -14.13 -7.00 -17.49
N THR A 347 -15.20 -6.24 -17.72
CA THR A 347 -16.59 -6.68 -17.54
C THR A 347 -17.43 -6.08 -18.67
N SER A 348 -18.52 -6.76 -19.04
CA SER A 348 -19.48 -6.21 -20.00
C SER A 348 -20.45 -5.25 -19.32
N SER A 349 -20.92 -4.24 -20.05
CA SER A 349 -21.84 -3.21 -19.56
C SER A 349 -23.15 -3.74 -18.94
N GLU A 350 -23.56 -4.97 -19.26
CA GLU A 350 -24.77 -5.61 -18.71
C GLU A 350 -24.63 -6.05 -17.25
N GLU A 351 -23.40 -6.16 -16.72
CA GLU A 351 -23.13 -6.58 -15.33
C GLU A 351 -22.91 -5.38 -14.38
N GLU A 352 -23.15 -4.13 -14.84
CA GLU A 352 -22.72 -2.90 -14.16
C GLU A 352 -23.54 -2.46 -12.93
N GLU A 353 -24.60 -3.16 -12.51
CA GLU A 353 -25.51 -2.74 -11.41
C GLU A 353 -24.93 -2.83 -9.97
N ASN A 354 -23.62 -2.61 -9.79
CA ASN A 354 -22.82 -2.68 -8.56
C ASN A 354 -22.29 -4.07 -8.15
N PRO A 355 -21.45 -4.72 -8.97
CA PRO A 355 -20.58 -5.73 -8.41
C PRO A 355 -19.43 -4.98 -7.72
N VAL A 356 -19.41 -4.98 -6.38
CA VAL A 356 -18.15 -4.82 -5.65
C VAL A 356 -17.34 -6.08 -5.99
N VAL A 357 -16.69 -6.06 -7.15
CA VAL A 357 -15.75 -7.11 -7.55
C VAL A 357 -14.47 -6.82 -6.78
N ASP A 358 -14.17 -7.63 -5.78
CA ASP A 358 -12.81 -7.73 -5.22
C ASP A 358 -12.23 -6.44 -4.61
N ARG A 359 -13.04 -5.68 -3.84
CA ARG A 359 -12.62 -4.54 -2.97
C ARG A 359 -12.53 -3.17 -3.64
N TYR A 360 -12.42 -3.08 -4.96
CA TYR A 360 -12.44 -1.79 -5.66
C TYR A 360 -13.81 -1.50 -6.24
N ARG A 361 -14.28 -0.26 -6.01
CA ARG A 361 -15.47 0.23 -6.67
C ARG A 361 -15.16 0.38 -8.16
N LEU A 362 -16.05 -0.15 -9.01
CA LEU A 362 -15.97 0.10 -10.44
C LEU A 362 -16.27 1.57 -10.72
N PHE A 363 -15.39 2.19 -11.49
CA PHE A 363 -15.54 3.57 -11.93
C PHE A 363 -15.54 3.59 -13.46
N PRO A 364 -16.72 3.48 -14.12
CA PRO A 364 -16.80 3.36 -15.58
C PRO A 364 -16.07 4.49 -16.33
N HIS A 365 -16.06 5.71 -15.76
CA HIS A 365 -15.34 6.84 -16.34
C HIS A 365 -13.81 6.65 -16.43
N MET A 366 -13.25 5.78 -15.58
CA MET A 366 -11.83 5.39 -15.59
C MET A 366 -11.51 4.29 -16.61
N SER A 367 -12.52 3.72 -17.28
CA SER A 367 -12.33 2.63 -18.24
C SER A 367 -11.32 2.98 -19.33
N ASN A 368 -11.38 4.20 -19.88
CA ASN A 368 -10.41 4.65 -20.89
C ASN A 368 -8.97 4.69 -20.35
N TYR A 369 -8.78 5.06 -19.08
CA TYR A 369 -7.47 5.05 -18.43
C TYR A 369 -6.94 3.62 -18.29
N TYR A 370 -7.74 2.69 -17.77
CA TYR A 370 -7.31 1.31 -17.58
C TYR A 370 -7.19 0.52 -18.89
N SER A 371 -8.01 0.85 -19.89
CA SER A 371 -7.81 0.39 -21.27
C SER A 371 -6.44 0.83 -21.78
N ALA A 372 -6.09 2.10 -21.64
CA ALA A 372 -4.76 2.61 -22.02
C ALA A 372 -3.61 1.92 -21.25
N VAL A 373 -3.76 1.70 -19.93
CA VAL A 373 -2.81 0.92 -19.12
C VAL A 373 -2.64 -0.50 -19.67
N SER A 374 -3.73 -1.17 -20.05
CA SER A 374 -3.70 -2.53 -20.61
C SER A 374 -2.91 -2.63 -21.93
N LEU A 375 -2.87 -1.55 -22.70
CA LEU A 375 -2.10 -1.49 -23.96
C LEU A 375 -0.60 -1.45 -23.69
N LEU A 376 -0.15 -0.75 -22.63
CA LEU A 376 1.25 -0.69 -22.21
C LEU A 376 1.70 -1.95 -21.45
N PHE A 377 0.80 -2.55 -20.67
CA PHE A 377 1.10 -3.68 -19.78
C PHE A 377 0.19 -4.88 -20.08
N PRO A 378 0.31 -5.53 -21.25
CA PRO A 378 -0.58 -6.62 -21.63
C PRO A 378 -0.52 -7.83 -20.70
N ARG A 379 0.60 -8.05 -20.01
CA ARG A 379 0.80 -9.19 -19.09
C ARG A 379 -0.06 -9.14 -17.82
N ILE A 380 -0.63 -7.99 -17.48
CA ILE A 380 -1.47 -7.84 -16.29
C ILE A 380 -2.96 -7.87 -16.62
N VAL A 381 -3.35 -8.00 -17.89
CA VAL A 381 -4.75 -8.16 -18.29
C VAL A 381 -5.19 -9.58 -17.92
N ASP A 382 -6.39 -9.73 -17.36
CA ASP A 382 -6.95 -11.04 -17.08
C ASP A 382 -7.25 -11.80 -18.39
N ASP A 383 -6.72 -13.01 -18.54
CA ASP A 383 -6.90 -13.85 -19.74
C ASP A 383 -8.36 -14.34 -19.92
N ASN A 384 -9.19 -14.23 -18.89
CA ASN A 384 -10.57 -14.72 -18.86
C ASN A 384 -11.58 -13.84 -19.62
N SER A 385 -11.12 -12.81 -20.34
CA SER A 385 -12.02 -11.96 -21.13
C SER A 385 -12.47 -12.70 -22.39
N GLU A 386 -13.75 -13.10 -22.42
CA GLU A 386 -14.38 -13.62 -23.63
C GLU A 386 -14.23 -12.59 -24.76
N LYS A 387 -13.65 -13.03 -25.88
CA LYS A 387 -13.12 -12.16 -26.95
C LYS A 387 -14.18 -11.42 -27.77
N ASP A 388 -15.47 -11.67 -27.55
CA ASP A 388 -16.53 -11.31 -28.51
C ASP A 388 -17.51 -10.23 -28.02
N LYS A 389 -17.24 -9.52 -26.92
CA LYS A 389 -18.15 -8.47 -26.41
C LYS A 389 -17.74 -7.06 -26.86
N GLN A 390 -18.65 -6.38 -27.57
CA GLN A 390 -18.44 -5.05 -28.20
C GLN A 390 -18.36 -3.86 -27.23
N SER A 391 -18.36 -4.06 -25.91
CA SER A 391 -18.16 -2.98 -24.94
C SER A 391 -17.60 -3.53 -23.64
N LEU A 392 -16.27 -3.43 -23.48
CA LEU A 392 -15.57 -3.84 -22.27
C LEU A 392 -15.29 -2.63 -21.39
N THR A 393 -15.73 -2.70 -20.14
CA THR A 393 -15.33 -1.75 -19.09
C THR A 393 -14.07 -2.29 -18.43
N PHE A 394 -12.97 -1.53 -18.53
CA PHE A 394 -11.68 -1.87 -17.93
C PHE A 394 -11.58 -1.32 -16.52
N PHE A 395 -11.07 -2.14 -15.60
CA PHE A 395 -10.93 -1.74 -14.20
C PHE A 395 -9.72 -2.40 -13.53
N PRO A 396 -9.14 -1.78 -12.49
CA PRO A 396 -8.01 -2.33 -11.78
C PRO A 396 -8.50 -3.40 -10.81
N LYS A 397 -7.73 -4.47 -10.67
CA LYS A 397 -7.95 -5.51 -9.66
C LYS A 397 -6.70 -5.68 -8.82
N ARG A 398 -6.90 -5.87 -7.52
CA ARG A 398 -5.85 -6.32 -6.60
C ARG A 398 -6.23 -7.71 -6.13
N VAL A 399 -5.35 -8.66 -6.39
CA VAL A 399 -5.58 -10.07 -6.14
C VAL A 399 -4.58 -10.54 -5.10
N PHE A 400 -5.06 -11.22 -4.06
CA PHE A 400 -4.18 -11.83 -3.08
C PHE A 400 -3.22 -12.82 -3.75
N ASN A 401 -1.94 -12.69 -3.46
CA ASN A 401 -0.94 -13.60 -3.98
C ASN A 401 -0.84 -14.85 -3.11
N VAL A 402 -1.47 -15.94 -3.52
CA VAL A 402 -1.45 -17.22 -2.77
C VAL A 402 -0.02 -17.73 -2.55
N LEU A 403 0.91 -17.45 -3.47
CA LEU A 403 2.32 -17.83 -3.31
C LEU A 403 3.00 -17.11 -2.14
N SER A 404 2.44 -15.99 -1.65
CA SER A 404 2.97 -15.32 -0.44
C SER A 404 2.75 -16.12 0.85
N LEU A 405 1.88 -17.13 0.83
CA LEU A 405 1.69 -18.07 1.95
C LEU A 405 2.65 -19.28 1.86
N VAL A 406 3.57 -19.29 0.90
CA VAL A 406 4.53 -20.37 0.69
C VAL A 406 5.95 -19.79 0.72
N THR A 407 6.86 -20.41 1.47
CA THR A 407 8.26 -19.98 1.50
C THR A 407 9.02 -20.40 0.24
N SER A 408 10.23 -19.88 0.05
CA SER A 408 11.15 -20.30 -1.00
C SER A 408 11.41 -21.82 -1.02
N SER A 409 11.32 -22.48 0.14
CA SER A 409 11.47 -23.94 0.24
C SER A 409 10.16 -24.72 -0.04
N GLY A 410 9.10 -24.06 -0.52
CA GLY A 410 7.81 -24.69 -0.81
C GLY A 410 6.95 -25.01 0.43
N GLN A 411 7.32 -24.52 1.61
CA GLN A 411 6.59 -24.81 2.86
C GLN A 411 5.52 -23.78 3.16
N SER A 412 4.46 -24.19 3.85
CA SER A 412 3.43 -23.29 4.33
C SER A 412 3.99 -22.29 5.33
N LEU A 413 3.85 -20.99 5.03
CA LEU A 413 4.19 -19.90 5.92
C LEU A 413 3.47 -20.06 7.27
N ILE A 414 2.16 -20.32 7.24
CA ILE A 414 1.35 -20.49 8.45
C ILE A 414 1.90 -21.61 9.34
N THR A 415 2.26 -22.75 8.75
CA THR A 415 2.84 -23.88 9.50
C THR A 415 4.19 -23.52 10.13
N LEU A 416 5.04 -22.78 9.42
CA LEU A 416 6.32 -22.31 9.96
C LEU A 416 6.14 -21.29 11.08
N LEU A 417 5.19 -20.36 10.95
CA LEU A 417 4.87 -19.40 12.00
C LEU A 417 4.37 -20.09 13.27
N MET A 418 3.57 -21.14 13.14
CA MET A 418 3.10 -21.94 14.27
C MET A 418 4.19 -22.81 14.92
N LYS A 419 5.35 -23.02 14.25
CA LYS A 419 6.52 -23.65 14.88
C LYS A 419 7.32 -22.68 15.75
N VAL A 420 7.37 -21.41 15.37
CA VAL A 420 8.05 -20.36 16.16
C VAL A 420 7.16 -19.76 17.24
N SER A 421 5.84 -19.96 17.19
CA SER A 421 4.93 -19.27 18.09
C SER A 421 3.70 -20.06 18.50
N ASP A 422 3.17 -19.72 19.67
CA ASP A 422 1.88 -20.22 20.14
C ASP A 422 0.69 -19.61 19.40
N ASN A 423 0.84 -18.37 18.93
CA ASN A 423 -0.24 -17.62 18.31
C ASN A 423 0.26 -16.73 17.17
N VAL A 424 -0.53 -16.61 16.12
CA VAL A 424 -0.26 -15.70 15.00
C VAL A 424 -1.47 -14.81 14.79
N LEU A 425 -1.25 -13.51 14.77
CA LEU A 425 -2.24 -12.51 14.41
C LEU A 425 -1.89 -11.94 13.04
N ILE A 426 -2.78 -12.16 12.07
CA ILE A 426 -2.65 -11.65 10.71
C ILE A 426 -3.67 -10.53 10.52
N GLU A 427 -3.21 -9.32 10.20
CA GLU A 427 -4.05 -8.24 9.68
C GLU A 427 -3.75 -8.10 8.19
N ASP A 428 -4.72 -8.40 7.33
CA ASP A 428 -4.50 -8.31 5.89
C ASP A 428 -5.70 -7.74 5.15
N GLY A 429 -5.43 -7.05 4.04
CA GLY A 429 -6.47 -6.45 3.24
C GLY A 429 -7.06 -7.36 2.17
N ASP A 430 -6.27 -8.30 1.65
CA ASP A 430 -6.62 -9.09 0.47
C ASP A 430 -6.76 -10.58 0.81
N LEU A 431 -6.20 -11.06 1.93
CA LEU A 431 -6.38 -12.44 2.39
C LEU A 431 -7.82 -12.68 2.88
N CYS A 432 -8.62 -13.38 2.10
CA CYS A 432 -9.96 -13.82 2.51
C CYS A 432 -9.94 -15.19 3.24
N ALA A 433 -11.00 -15.46 4.01
CA ALA A 433 -11.14 -16.69 4.80
C ALA A 433 -11.05 -17.96 3.92
N ASP A 434 -11.69 -17.97 2.75
CA ASP A 434 -11.66 -19.12 1.83
C ASP A 434 -10.25 -19.41 1.30
N THR A 435 -9.47 -18.38 1.02
CA THR A 435 -8.07 -18.55 0.60
C THR A 435 -7.25 -19.17 1.73
N LEU A 436 -7.43 -18.68 2.96
CA LEU A 436 -6.72 -19.21 4.11
C LEU A 436 -7.12 -20.67 4.41
N VAL A 437 -8.42 -21.00 4.37
CA VAL A 437 -8.94 -22.37 4.55
C VAL A 437 -8.40 -23.32 3.48
N LYS A 438 -8.44 -22.92 2.20
CA LYS A 438 -7.87 -23.71 1.10
C LYS A 438 -6.37 -23.97 1.31
N HIS A 439 -5.63 -22.95 1.73
CA HIS A 439 -4.19 -23.07 2.00
C HIS A 439 -3.91 -24.08 3.13
N VAL A 440 -4.56 -23.94 4.28
CA VAL A 440 -4.28 -24.81 5.44
C VAL A 440 -4.77 -26.25 5.22
N SER A 441 -5.87 -26.43 4.47
CA SER A 441 -6.33 -27.75 4.03
C SER A 441 -5.31 -28.43 3.12
N ARG A 442 -4.71 -27.71 2.16
CA ARG A 442 -3.69 -28.25 1.24
C ARG A 442 -2.42 -28.70 1.96
N HIS A 443 -2.07 -28.05 3.06
CA HIS A 443 -0.84 -28.30 3.81
C HIS A 443 -1.04 -29.18 5.06
N ASN A 444 -2.18 -29.86 5.20
CA ASN A 444 -2.49 -30.79 6.30
C ASN A 444 -2.26 -30.20 7.70
N ALA A 445 -2.59 -28.92 7.91
CA ALA A 445 -2.45 -28.27 9.21
C ALA A 445 -3.65 -28.61 10.13
N SER A 446 -3.77 -29.89 10.52
CA SER A 446 -4.88 -30.37 11.36
C SER A 446 -4.79 -29.91 12.82
N GLU A 447 -3.60 -29.52 13.26
CA GLU A 447 -3.28 -29.11 14.63
C GLU A 447 -3.57 -27.63 14.93
N ILE A 448 -3.92 -26.83 13.92
CA ILE A 448 -4.17 -25.39 14.08
C ILE A 448 -5.67 -25.08 14.11
N ALA A 449 -6.04 -24.04 14.83
CA ALA A 449 -7.35 -23.42 14.80
C ALA A 449 -7.22 -22.01 14.23
N ILE A 450 -8.21 -21.57 13.44
CA ILE A 450 -8.25 -20.24 12.85
C ILE A 450 -9.59 -19.60 13.18
N CYS A 451 -9.54 -18.41 13.76
CA CYS A 451 -10.70 -17.58 14.05
C CYS A 451 -10.62 -16.28 13.25
N ASP A 452 -11.69 -15.96 12.54
CA ASP A 452 -11.89 -14.66 11.89
C ASP A 452 -12.46 -13.67 12.91
N LEU A 453 -11.69 -12.61 13.18
CA LEU A 453 -12.03 -11.54 14.11
C LEU A 453 -12.58 -10.29 13.41
N SER A 454 -12.67 -10.29 12.07
CA SER A 454 -12.95 -9.10 11.25
C SER A 454 -14.29 -8.44 11.62
N ARG A 455 -15.33 -9.25 11.80
CA ARG A 455 -16.68 -8.78 12.17
C ARG A 455 -16.70 -8.14 13.55
N SER A 456 -16.03 -8.77 14.53
CA SER A 456 -15.93 -8.26 15.91
C SER A 456 -15.26 -6.89 16.00
N LEU A 457 -14.38 -6.58 15.05
CA LEU A 457 -13.60 -5.34 15.03
C LEU A 457 -14.20 -4.23 14.18
N ARG A 458 -15.25 -4.53 13.39
CA ARG A 458 -15.91 -3.59 12.48
C ARG A 458 -14.91 -2.84 11.58
N LEU A 459 -13.85 -3.52 11.16
CA LEU A 459 -12.87 -2.95 10.25
C LEU A 459 -13.44 -3.05 8.84
N SER A 460 -13.66 -1.91 8.19
CA SER A 460 -14.33 -1.84 6.90
C SER A 460 -13.51 -2.37 5.73
N MET A 461 -12.18 -2.49 5.89
CA MET A 461 -11.29 -2.86 4.78
C MET A 461 -10.34 -4.01 5.07
N ASN A 462 -10.06 -4.35 6.32
CA ASN A 462 -9.03 -5.34 6.66
C ASN A 462 -9.64 -6.54 7.37
N HIS A 463 -9.18 -7.72 6.97
CA HIS A 463 -9.43 -8.97 7.66
C HIS A 463 -8.44 -9.17 8.78
N ILE A 464 -8.91 -9.71 9.90
CA ILE A 464 -8.07 -10.06 11.03
C ILE A 464 -8.29 -11.52 11.39
N TYR A 465 -7.21 -12.30 11.32
CA TYR A 465 -7.23 -13.71 11.66
C TYR A 465 -6.34 -13.99 12.86
N TRP A 466 -6.87 -14.78 13.79
CA TRP A 466 -6.11 -15.37 14.88
C TRP A 466 -5.89 -16.85 14.60
N ILE A 467 -4.62 -17.27 14.61
CA ILE A 467 -4.22 -18.65 14.40
C ILE A 467 -3.54 -19.14 15.67
N THR A 468 -3.94 -20.30 16.17
CA THR A 468 -3.37 -20.91 17.38
C THR A 468 -3.33 -22.43 17.26
N VAL A 469 -2.64 -23.10 18.17
CA VAL A 469 -2.63 -24.58 18.25
C VAL A 469 -3.92 -25.04 18.92
N ARG A 470 -4.61 -26.04 18.35
CA ARG A 470 -5.89 -26.56 18.86
C ARG A 470 -5.81 -27.08 20.29
N SER A 471 -4.68 -27.71 20.65
CA SER A 471 -4.47 -28.25 22.00
C SER A 471 -4.41 -27.18 23.09
N ASN A 472 -4.27 -25.90 22.73
CA ASN A 472 -4.29 -24.81 23.70
C ASN A 472 -5.69 -24.59 24.30
N GLY A 473 -6.76 -25.14 23.68
CA GLY A 473 -8.15 -25.03 24.17
C GLY A 473 -8.71 -23.61 24.22
N PHE A 474 -7.93 -22.62 23.79
CA PHE A 474 -8.27 -21.21 23.83
C PHE A 474 -8.68 -20.73 22.44
N HIS A 475 -9.89 -20.17 22.35
CA HIS A 475 -10.41 -19.60 21.13
C HIS A 475 -10.88 -18.16 21.40
N PRO A 476 -10.34 -17.15 20.68
CA PRO A 476 -10.82 -15.78 20.79
C PRO A 476 -12.30 -15.71 20.39
N ARG A 477 -13.00 -14.66 20.87
CA ARG A 477 -14.37 -14.36 20.41
C ARG A 477 -14.37 -13.90 18.96
N GLY A 478 -14.54 -14.85 18.04
CA GLY A 478 -14.69 -14.64 16.61
C GLY A 478 -15.26 -15.87 15.92
N ASP A 479 -15.43 -15.79 14.61
CA ASP A 479 -15.98 -16.89 13.82
C ASP A 479 -14.87 -17.92 13.57
N MET A 480 -14.99 -19.13 14.15
CA MET A 480 -14.04 -20.20 13.86
C MET A 480 -14.22 -20.67 12.41
N ILE A 481 -13.17 -20.54 11.60
CA ILE A 481 -13.20 -20.92 10.16
C ILE A 481 -12.41 -22.19 9.87
N TRP A 482 -11.58 -22.65 10.82
CA TRP A 482 -10.84 -23.91 10.74
C TRP A 482 -10.54 -24.49 12.14
N PRO A 483 -10.64 -25.82 12.37
CA PRO A 483 -11.26 -26.80 11.46
C PRO A 483 -12.77 -26.51 11.30
N ARG A 484 -13.35 -26.92 10.17
CA ARG A 484 -14.80 -26.85 9.95
C ARG A 484 -15.53 -28.04 10.56
#